data_AF-A0A521E4P5-F1
#
_entry.id   AF-A0A521E4P5-F1
#
_cell.length_a   1.000
_cell.length_b   1.000
_cell.length_c   1.000
_cell.angle_alpha   90.00
_cell.angle_beta   90.00
_cell.angle_gamma   90.00
#
_symmetry.space_group_name_H-M   'P 1'
#
loop_
_entity.id
_entity.type
_entity.pdbx_description
1 polymer ?
#
loop_
_entity_poly.entity_id
_entity_poly.type
_entity_poly.pdbx_seq_one_letter_code
_entity_poly.pdbx_strand_id
1 'polypeptide(L)'
;MSPKEEEGFKKITNLEKAAVYNDIILSILETRCTSCHNQSKKKGELQMYTRQLQMKGEQGGPIVVAGEASKSEMTKRINLRESHDDHMLPAGKCSLTSEHIKLLEWWVNNAAPFEKKIAGLVI
;
A
#
# COMPACT_ATOMS: atom_id res chain seq x y z
N MET A 1 -3.65 -26.02 21.72
CA MET A 1 -2.94 -24.91 21.07
C MET A 1 -3.92 -24.27 20.11
N SER A 2 -4.48 -23.11 20.48
CA SER A 2 -5.49 -22.43 19.67
C SER A 2 -4.89 -22.01 18.33
N PRO A 3 -5.61 -22.14 17.20
CA PRO A 3 -5.19 -21.53 15.95
C PRO A 3 -5.11 -20.03 16.22
N LYS A 4 -3.93 -19.45 16.10
CA LYS A 4 -3.82 -17.99 15.98
C LYS A 4 -4.52 -17.68 14.66
N GLU A 5 -5.72 -17.15 14.74
CA GLU A 5 -6.40 -16.54 13.61
C GLU A 5 -5.38 -15.57 12.99
N GLU A 6 -4.92 -15.89 11.78
CA GLU A 6 -4.25 -14.90 10.95
C GLU A 6 -5.23 -13.73 10.83
N GLU A 7 -4.90 -12.57 11.40
CA GLU A 7 -5.54 -11.31 11.05
C GLU A 7 -5.12 -10.98 9.59
N GLY A 8 -5.66 -11.78 8.68
CA GLY A 8 -5.36 -11.82 7.27
C GLY A 8 -6.31 -10.91 6.49
N PHE A 9 -5.86 -10.56 5.30
CA PHE A 9 -6.59 -9.77 4.32
C PHE A 9 -8.10 -9.99 4.35
N LYS A 10 -8.86 -8.89 4.36
CA LYS A 10 -10.32 -8.93 4.38
C LYS A 10 -10.83 -9.79 3.23
N LYS A 11 -11.61 -10.84 3.56
CA LYS A 11 -12.18 -11.72 2.54
C LYS A 11 -13.22 -10.97 1.72
N ILE A 12 -12.94 -10.77 0.43
CA ILE A 12 -13.88 -10.20 -0.52
C ILE A 12 -14.84 -11.30 -0.97
N THR A 13 -16.11 -11.18 -0.58
CA THR A 13 -17.17 -12.15 -0.90
C THR A 13 -17.94 -11.81 -2.18
N ASN A 14 -17.85 -10.56 -2.65
CA ASN A 14 -18.40 -10.10 -3.91
C ASN A 14 -17.42 -9.10 -4.55
N LEU A 15 -16.80 -9.52 -5.65
CA LEU A 15 -15.75 -8.74 -6.30
C LEU A 15 -16.29 -7.45 -6.92
N GLU A 16 -17.42 -7.50 -7.62
CA GLU A 16 -18.01 -6.33 -8.28
C GLU A 16 -18.37 -5.20 -7.31
N LYS A 17 -18.82 -5.55 -6.11
CA LYS A 17 -19.19 -4.59 -5.06
C LYS A 17 -17.99 -4.08 -4.25
N ALA A 18 -16.83 -4.71 -4.36
CA ALA A 18 -15.65 -4.35 -3.59
C ALA A 18 -15.16 -2.94 -3.92
N ALA A 19 -14.87 -2.15 -2.90
CA ALA A 19 -14.23 -0.85 -3.02
C ALA A 19 -12.73 -1.06 -3.28
N VAL A 20 -12.23 -0.48 -4.36
CA VAL A 20 -10.82 -0.61 -4.78
C VAL A 20 -9.88 -0.23 -3.65
N TYR A 21 -10.08 0.94 -3.05
CA TYR A 21 -9.19 1.39 -2.00
C TYR A 21 -9.50 0.71 -0.66
N ASN A 22 -10.72 0.84 -0.12
CA ASN A 22 -11.02 0.39 1.24
C ASN A 22 -10.90 -1.14 1.43
N ASP A 23 -11.25 -1.95 0.42
CA ASP A 23 -11.26 -3.41 0.57
C ASP A 23 -9.96 -4.08 0.11
N ILE A 24 -9.20 -3.47 -0.82
CA ILE A 24 -7.98 -4.05 -1.39
C ILE A 24 -6.74 -3.28 -0.95
N ILE A 25 -6.61 -2.03 -1.41
CA ILE A 25 -5.36 -1.26 -1.23
C ILE A 25 -5.11 -0.96 0.24
N LEU A 26 -6.13 -0.53 0.98
CA LEU A 26 -6.01 -0.22 2.40
C LEU A 26 -5.58 -1.46 3.19
N SER A 27 -6.10 -2.64 2.88
CA SER A 27 -5.69 -3.88 3.56
C SER A 27 -4.21 -4.19 3.33
N ILE A 28 -3.67 -3.94 2.14
CA ILE A 28 -2.22 -4.05 1.87
C ILE A 28 -1.44 -3.01 2.67
N LEU A 29 -1.87 -1.75 2.66
CA LEU A 29 -1.19 -0.66 3.37
C LEU A 29 -1.20 -0.87 4.89
N GLU A 30 -2.31 -1.34 5.47
CA GLU A 30 -2.42 -1.60 6.90
C GLU A 30 -1.58 -2.82 7.34
N THR A 31 -1.60 -3.89 6.55
CA THR A 31 -0.86 -5.11 6.90
C THR A 31 0.65 -4.99 6.65
N ARG A 32 1.07 -4.19 5.66
CA ARG A 32 2.47 -4.13 5.21
C ARG A 32 3.17 -2.80 5.48
N CYS A 33 2.48 -1.67 5.47
CA CYS A 33 3.10 -0.35 5.59
C CYS A 33 2.94 0.26 6.99
N THR A 34 1.74 0.22 7.56
CA THR A 34 1.46 0.91 8.84
C THR A 34 2.11 0.24 10.05
N SER A 35 2.67 -0.96 9.94
CA SER A 35 3.47 -1.56 11.03
C SER A 35 4.68 -0.71 11.44
N CYS A 36 5.23 0.08 10.51
CA CYS A 36 6.40 0.95 10.71
C CYS A 36 6.15 2.44 10.39
N HIS A 37 5.06 2.78 9.69
CA HIS A 37 4.69 4.14 9.25
C HIS A 37 3.33 4.57 9.81
N ASN A 38 3.21 4.60 11.12
CA ASN A 38 1.99 4.94 11.85
C ASN A 38 2.19 6.20 12.73
N GLN A 39 1.22 6.46 13.62
CA GLN A 39 1.28 7.60 14.53
C GLN A 39 2.45 7.51 15.52
N SER A 40 2.73 6.31 16.03
CA SER A 40 3.74 6.07 17.08
C SER A 40 5.13 5.74 16.51
N LYS A 41 5.19 5.08 15.36
CA LYS A 41 6.43 4.70 14.67
C LYS A 41 6.47 5.41 13.31
N LYS A 42 7.46 6.28 13.13
CA LYS A 42 7.68 7.07 11.91
C LYS A 42 9.04 6.74 11.29
N LYS A 43 9.28 5.50 10.86
CA LYS A 43 10.59 5.15 10.27
C LYS A 43 10.84 6.03 9.04
N GLY A 44 11.98 6.71 8.99
CA GLY A 44 12.30 7.65 7.90
C GLY A 44 11.39 8.87 7.86
N GLU A 45 10.88 9.31 9.02
CA GLU A 45 9.94 10.44 9.17
C GLU A 45 8.67 10.32 8.32
N LEU A 46 8.29 9.08 7.99
CA LEU A 46 7.17 8.77 7.11
C LEU A 46 5.95 8.28 7.89
N GLN A 47 4.79 8.83 7.55
CA GLN A 47 3.48 8.39 8.05
C GLN A 47 2.54 8.02 6.90
N MET A 48 1.73 6.97 7.08
CA MET A 48 0.83 6.44 6.04
C MET A 48 -0.55 6.02 6.56
N TYR A 49 -0.93 6.41 7.77
CA TYR A 49 -2.18 5.97 8.40
C TYR A 49 -3.43 6.78 7.98
N THR A 50 -3.27 7.84 7.18
CA THR A 50 -4.40 8.56 6.56
C THR A 50 -4.21 8.68 5.06
N ARG A 51 -5.32 8.82 4.32
CA ARG A 51 -5.28 9.04 2.86
C ARG A 51 -4.42 10.25 2.47
N GLN A 52 -4.51 11.34 3.22
CA GLN A 52 -3.71 12.55 2.96
C GLN A 52 -2.22 12.27 3.10
N LEU A 53 -1.83 11.58 4.18
CA LEU A 53 -0.45 11.22 4.46
C LEU A 53 0.10 10.26 3.41
N GLN A 54 -0.68 9.26 2.99
CA GLN A 54 -0.33 8.33 1.91
C GLN A 54 -0.07 9.01 0.57
N MET A 55 -0.71 10.15 0.29
CA MET A 55 -0.50 10.88 -0.96
C MET A 55 0.70 11.83 -0.86
N LYS A 56 0.67 12.74 0.11
CA LYS A 56 1.59 13.88 0.15
C LYS A 56 2.91 13.60 0.86
N GLY A 57 2.95 12.63 1.78
CA GLY A 57 4.04 12.53 2.76
C GLY A 57 4.11 13.73 3.71
N GLU A 58 4.95 13.64 4.75
CA GLU A 58 5.13 14.75 5.71
C GLU A 58 6.30 15.68 5.33
N GLN A 59 7.44 15.14 4.89
CA GLN A 59 8.71 15.89 4.79
C GLN A 59 9.51 15.64 3.49
N GLY A 60 9.21 14.57 2.72
CA GLY A 60 10.05 14.08 1.61
C GLY A 60 9.48 14.25 0.20
N GLY A 61 8.40 15.01 0.03
CA GLY A 61 7.64 15.07 -1.22
C GLY A 61 6.60 13.95 -1.35
N PRO A 62 5.88 13.88 -2.49
CA PRO A 62 4.74 13.00 -2.64
C PRO A 62 5.14 11.52 -2.59
N ILE A 63 4.57 10.78 -1.65
CA ILE A 63 4.71 9.31 -1.56
C ILE A 63 4.05 8.66 -2.79
N VAL A 64 2.87 9.17 -3.14
CA VAL A 64 2.07 8.74 -4.29
C VAL A 64 1.82 9.93 -5.19
N VAL A 65 2.30 9.83 -6.43
CA VAL A 65 1.97 10.72 -7.54
C VAL A 65 0.85 10.06 -8.34
N ALA A 66 -0.39 10.50 -8.13
CA ALA A 66 -1.56 9.94 -8.82
C ALA A 66 -1.37 9.97 -10.34
N GLY A 67 -1.51 8.82 -10.98
CA GLY A 67 -1.32 8.62 -12.42
C GLY A 67 0.11 8.24 -12.82
N GLU A 68 1.09 8.35 -11.92
CA GLU A 68 2.52 8.18 -12.25
C GLU A 68 3.24 7.30 -11.23
N ALA A 69 3.03 5.97 -11.29
CA ALA A 69 3.68 5.04 -10.36
C ALA A 69 5.21 5.12 -10.43
N SER A 70 5.80 5.29 -11.62
CA SER A 70 7.26 5.43 -11.77
C SER A 70 7.86 6.66 -11.08
N LYS A 71 7.06 7.72 -10.87
CA LYS A 71 7.48 8.93 -10.16
C LYS A 71 7.19 8.86 -8.65
N SER A 72 6.35 7.93 -8.23
CA SER A 72 5.93 7.75 -6.84
C SER A 72 7.03 7.11 -6.00
N GLU A 73 7.37 7.71 -4.87
CA GLU A 73 8.43 7.21 -3.99
C GLU A 73 8.08 5.83 -3.42
N MET A 74 6.80 5.58 -3.09
CA MET A 74 6.33 4.27 -2.64
C MET A 74 6.68 3.18 -3.66
N THR A 75 6.32 3.37 -4.93
CA THR A 75 6.56 2.38 -5.98
C THR A 75 8.04 2.15 -6.23
N LYS A 76 8.88 3.20 -6.15
CA LYS A 76 10.34 3.03 -6.26
C LYS A 76 10.87 2.13 -5.15
N ARG A 77 10.52 2.42 -3.88
CA ARG A 77 11.03 1.73 -2.69
C ARG A 77 10.66 0.25 -2.65
N ILE A 78 9.41 -0.09 -3.00
CA ILE A 78 8.92 -1.49 -2.98
C ILE A 78 9.50 -2.34 -4.13
N ASN A 79 10.00 -1.71 -5.19
CA ASN A 79 10.63 -2.40 -6.32
C ASN A 79 12.16 -2.53 -6.19
N LEU A 80 12.77 -1.91 -5.17
CA LEU A 80 14.19 -2.09 -4.91
C LEU A 80 14.49 -3.55 -4.54
N ARG A 81 15.73 -3.99 -4.75
CA ARG A 81 16.17 -5.31 -4.29
C ARG A 81 16.27 -5.33 -2.77
N GLU A 82 16.02 -6.47 -2.14
CA GLU A 82 16.09 -6.64 -0.68
C GLU A 82 17.44 -6.19 -0.07
N SER A 83 18.53 -6.26 -0.85
CA SER A 83 19.87 -5.85 -0.43
C SER A 83 20.11 -4.34 -0.42
N HIS A 84 19.16 -3.53 -0.93
CA HIS A 84 19.32 -2.09 -1.02
C HIS A 84 18.88 -1.43 0.30
N ASP A 85 19.66 -0.48 0.84
CA ASP A 85 19.39 0.16 2.13
C ASP A 85 18.01 0.83 2.20
N ASP A 86 17.59 1.41 1.07
CA ASP A 86 16.30 2.04 0.89
C ASP A 86 15.12 1.08 0.61
N HIS A 87 15.37 -0.23 0.51
CA HIS A 87 14.32 -1.21 0.20
C HIS A 87 13.25 -1.25 1.29
N MET A 88 12.00 -1.35 0.84
CA MET A 88 10.87 -1.68 1.69
C MET A 88 10.31 -3.04 1.26
N LEU A 89 10.21 -4.05 2.13
CA LEU A 89 10.29 -4.02 3.60
C LEU A 89 11.69 -4.35 4.17
N PRO A 90 12.03 -3.91 5.39
CA PRO A 90 13.29 -4.27 6.03
C PRO A 90 13.47 -5.79 6.09
N ALA A 91 14.72 -6.25 5.89
CA ALA A 91 15.08 -7.66 5.90
C ALA A 91 14.48 -8.42 7.10
N GLY A 92 13.92 -9.61 6.83
CA GLY A 92 13.29 -10.46 7.84
C GLY A 92 11.87 -10.04 8.26
N LYS A 93 11.26 -9.04 7.60
CA LYS A 93 9.85 -8.70 7.79
C LYS A 93 8.98 -9.17 6.62
N CYS A 94 7.66 -9.15 6.87
CA CYS A 94 6.59 -9.51 5.93
C CYS A 94 6.81 -8.95 4.52
N SER A 95 7.35 -9.77 3.60
CA SER A 95 7.62 -9.36 2.23
C SER A 95 6.32 -9.02 1.47
N LEU A 96 6.39 -8.04 0.57
CA LEU A 96 5.34 -7.79 -0.41
C LEU A 96 5.44 -8.83 -1.52
N THR A 97 4.36 -9.57 -1.78
CA THR A 97 4.29 -10.44 -2.95
C THR A 97 4.20 -9.60 -4.23
N SER A 98 4.51 -10.22 -5.37
CA SER A 98 4.46 -9.56 -6.67
C SER A 98 3.06 -9.01 -7.01
N GLU A 99 2.01 -9.68 -6.54
CA GLU A 99 0.61 -9.28 -6.71
C GLU A 99 0.28 -8.02 -5.91
N HIS A 100 0.77 -7.91 -4.68
CA HIS A 100 0.59 -6.69 -3.88
C HIS A 100 1.27 -5.50 -4.55
N ILE A 101 2.50 -5.68 -5.05
CA ILE A 101 3.22 -4.63 -5.78
C ILE A 101 2.43 -4.20 -7.02
N LYS A 102 1.98 -5.15 -7.84
CA LYS A 102 1.16 -4.86 -9.04
C LYS A 102 -0.14 -4.13 -8.70
N LEU A 103 -0.83 -4.50 -7.62
CA LEU A 103 -2.06 -3.82 -7.19
C LEU A 103 -1.79 -2.38 -6.74
N LEU A 104 -0.72 -2.15 -5.99
CA LEU A 104 -0.31 -0.81 -5.58
C LEU A 104 0.07 0.04 -6.79
N GLU A 105 0.86 -0.49 -7.72
CA GLU A 105 1.23 0.19 -8.98
C GLU A 105 0.01 0.51 -9.83
N TRP A 106 -0.88 -0.45 -10.01
CA TRP A 106 -2.12 -0.25 -10.75
C TRP A 106 -2.97 0.85 -10.10
N TRP A 107 -3.11 0.83 -8.77
CA TRP A 107 -3.87 1.85 -8.05
C TRP A 107 -3.28 3.24 -8.27
N VAL A 108 -1.97 3.38 -8.16
CA VAL A 108 -1.29 4.66 -8.43
C VAL A 108 -1.49 5.10 -9.88
N ASN A 109 -1.24 4.24 -10.87
CA ASN A 109 -1.38 4.56 -12.29
C ASN A 109 -2.81 4.91 -12.70
N ASN A 110 -3.82 4.41 -11.97
CA ASN A 110 -5.23 4.73 -12.21
C ASN A 110 -5.72 5.97 -11.44
N ALA A 111 -4.80 6.89 -11.13
CA ALA A 111 -5.03 8.11 -10.37
C ALA A 111 -5.47 7.89 -8.91
N ALA A 112 -5.00 6.81 -8.28
CA ALA A 112 -5.21 6.50 -6.87
C ALA A 112 -6.69 6.61 -6.42
N PRO A 113 -7.63 5.88 -7.06
CA PRO A 113 -9.05 6.08 -6.81
C PRO A 113 -9.46 5.60 -5.41
N PHE A 114 -9.89 6.52 -4.56
CA PHE A 114 -10.33 6.20 -3.19
C PHE A 114 -11.79 5.73 -3.09
N GLU A 115 -12.65 6.14 -4.02
CA GLU A 115 -14.10 5.92 -3.95
C GLU A 115 -14.63 4.95 -5.02
N LYS A 116 -13.78 4.46 -5.93
CA LYS A 116 -14.22 3.55 -6.99
C LYS A 116 -14.45 2.13 -6.47
N LYS A 117 -15.47 1.49 -7.01
CA LYS A 117 -15.69 0.03 -6.91
C LYS A 117 -15.13 -0.67 -8.13
N ILE A 118 -14.85 -1.97 -8.02
CA ILE A 118 -14.32 -2.77 -9.14
C ILE A 118 -15.25 -2.75 -10.34
N ALA A 119 -16.58 -2.85 -10.14
CA ALA A 119 -17.54 -2.77 -11.24
C ALA A 119 -17.53 -1.42 -11.99
N GLY A 120 -17.00 -0.35 -11.38
CA GLY A 120 -16.86 0.97 -11.99
C GLY A 120 -15.51 1.22 -12.65
N LEU A 121 -14.65 0.19 -12.74
CA LEU A 121 -13.41 0.25 -13.49
C LEU A 121 -13.71 -0.05 -14.95
N VAL A 122 -13.41 0.92 -15.82
CA VAL A 122 -13.34 0.66 -17.26
C VAL A 122 -11.97 0.03 -17.48
N ILE A 123 -11.96 -1.27 -17.76
CA ILE A 123 -10.76 -2.05 -18.06
C ILE A 123 -10.57 -2.12 -19.57
#